data_AF-A0A848TI42-F1
#
_entry.id   AF-A0A848TI42-F1
#
_cell.length_a   1.000
_cell.length_b   1.000
_cell.length_c   1.000
_cell.angle_alpha   90.00
_cell.angle_beta   90.00
_cell.angle_gamma   90.00
#
_symmetry.space_group_name_H-M   'P 1'
#
loop_
_entity.id
_entity.type
_entity.pdbx_description
1 polymer ?
#
loop_
_entity_poly.entity_id
_entity_poly.type
_entity_poly.pdbx_seq_one_letter_code
_entity_poly.pdbx_strand_id
1 'polypeptide(L)'
;MSRNTDIFVSGGGIAGLTAALTLSRLGLSVTLADPSPPPDDAEADGSDLRSTAFLQPARELLEDAGLWDQLAPHATPLETLSVIDCTGDPPAPRTERAFRSSDLGAPAFGWNLPNWLTRKLLT
;
A
#
# COMPACT_ATOMS: atom_id res chain seq x y z
N MET A 1 32.30 -15.19 4.98
CA MET A 1 31.44 -14.62 6.05
C MET A 1 30.05 -15.21 5.87
N SER A 2 29.53 -15.96 6.84
CA SER A 2 28.12 -16.37 6.81
C SER A 2 27.27 -15.14 7.13
N ARG A 3 26.35 -14.78 6.22
CA ARG A 3 25.31 -13.79 6.52
C ARG A 3 24.17 -14.54 7.20
N ASN A 4 24.20 -14.58 8.53
CA ASN A 4 23.12 -15.17 9.31
C ASN A 4 22.05 -14.10 9.55
N THR A 5 20.78 -14.45 9.33
CA THR A 5 19.62 -13.57 9.54
C THR A 5 18.49 -14.44 10.06
N ASP A 6 17.64 -13.89 10.92
CA ASP A 6 16.46 -14.61 11.42
C ASP A 6 15.42 -14.77 10.31
N ILE A 7 15.27 -13.74 9.48
CA ILE A 7 14.31 -13.72 8.37
C ILE A 7 14.97 -13.20 7.09
N PHE A 8 14.76 -13.94 6.00
CA PHE A 8 15.12 -13.50 4.65
C PHE A 8 13.85 -13.17 3.86
N VAL A 9 13.74 -11.94 3.36
CA VAL A 9 12.64 -11.48 2.51
C VAL A 9 13.12 -11.38 1.07
N SER A 10 12.54 -12.21 0.20
CA SER A 10 12.83 -12.23 -1.23
C SER A 10 11.82 -11.37 -1.98
N GLY A 11 12.17 -10.12 -2.27
CA GLY A 11 11.34 -9.15 -2.98
C GLY A 11 11.06 -7.87 -2.17
N GLY A 12 11.35 -6.73 -2.79
CA GLY A 12 11.24 -5.37 -2.27
C GLY A 12 10.03 -4.63 -2.83
N GLY A 13 8.92 -5.34 -3.01
CA GLY A 13 7.61 -4.72 -3.20
C GLY A 13 7.04 -4.22 -1.87
N ILE A 14 5.90 -3.53 -1.93
CA ILE A 14 5.22 -2.94 -0.75
C ILE A 14 5.09 -3.96 0.41
N ALA A 15 4.61 -5.16 0.12
CA ALA A 15 4.43 -6.20 1.15
C ALA A 15 5.76 -6.67 1.75
N GLY A 16 6.79 -6.86 0.92
CA GLY A 16 8.11 -7.31 1.37
C GLY A 16 8.83 -6.25 2.22
N LEU A 17 8.78 -4.99 1.79
CA LEU A 17 9.32 -3.85 2.55
C LEU A 17 8.57 -3.67 3.88
N THR A 18 7.25 -3.70 3.86
CA THR A 18 6.42 -3.60 5.07
C THR A 18 6.74 -4.73 6.04
N ALA A 19 6.83 -5.97 5.55
CA ALA A 19 7.20 -7.12 6.38
C ALA A 19 8.60 -6.96 6.96
N ALA A 20 9.60 -6.60 6.14
CA ALA A 20 10.97 -6.45 6.61
C ALA A 20 11.10 -5.37 7.69
N LEU A 21 10.48 -4.21 7.49
CA LEU A 21 10.51 -3.11 8.46
C LEU A 21 9.77 -3.47 9.75
N THR A 22 8.57 -4.06 9.64
CA THR A 22 7.77 -4.44 10.81
C THR A 22 8.47 -5.51 11.64
N LEU A 23 9.01 -6.55 10.99
CA LEU A 23 9.74 -7.63 11.67
C LEU A 23 11.06 -7.14 12.27
N SER A 24 11.76 -6.23 11.61
CA SER A 24 12.97 -5.60 12.17
C SER A 24 12.65 -4.81 13.44
N ARG A 25 11.49 -4.13 13.52
CA ARG A 25 11.04 -3.43 14.73
C ARG A 25 10.70 -4.36 15.89
N LEU A 26 10.41 -5.63 15.61
CA LEU A 26 10.29 -6.67 16.65
C LEU A 26 11.64 -7.19 17.16
N GLY A 27 12.76 -6.62 16.69
CA GLY A 27 14.11 -6.98 17.12
C GLY A 27 14.73 -8.16 16.37
N LEU A 28 14.09 -8.62 15.29
CA LEU A 28 14.62 -9.69 14.44
C LEU A 28 15.65 -9.13 13.46
N SER A 29 16.70 -9.90 13.19
CA SER A 29 17.61 -9.60 12.08
C SER A 29 16.96 -9.99 10.75
N VAL A 30 16.64 -8.99 9.92
CA VAL A 30 16.00 -9.20 8.63
C VAL A 30 16.91 -8.79 7.49
N THR A 31 17.06 -9.68 6.51
CA THR A 31 17.73 -9.39 5.25
C THR A 31 16.69 -9.37 4.13
N LEU A 32 16.51 -8.23 3.47
CA LEU A 32 15.69 -8.12 2.27
C LEU A 32 16.59 -8.08 1.03
N ALA A 33 16.23 -8.85 0.01
CA ALA A 33 16.89 -8.83 -1.28
C ALA A 33 15.88 -8.58 -2.39
N ASP A 34 16.14 -7.56 -3.20
CA ASP A 34 15.40 -7.26 -4.42
C ASP A 34 16.40 -6.88 -5.52
N PRO A 35 16.24 -7.39 -6.76
CA PRO A 35 17.16 -7.07 -7.85
C PRO A 35 16.94 -5.67 -8.43
N SER A 36 15.83 -5.00 -8.12
CA SER A 36 15.48 -3.68 -8.62
C SER A 36 15.64 -2.64 -7.51
N PRO A 37 16.36 -1.53 -7.74
CA PRO A 37 16.32 -0.40 -6.81
C PRO A 37 14.91 0.25 -6.79
N PRO A 38 14.54 0.94 -5.71
CA PRO A 38 13.34 1.77 -5.70
C PRO A 38 13.46 2.87 -6.76
N PRO A 39 12.37 3.21 -7.49
CA PRO A 39 12.39 4.25 -8.50
C PRO A 39 12.54 5.65 -7.89
N ASP A 40 13.19 6.57 -8.61
CA ASP A 40 13.40 7.94 -8.15
C ASP A 40 12.16 8.82 -8.27
N ASP A 41 11.42 8.71 -9.37
CA ASP A 41 10.19 9.46 -9.62
C ASP A 41 9.21 8.65 -10.49
N ALA A 42 8.05 9.22 -10.80
CA ALA A 42 7.03 8.54 -11.58
C ALA A 42 7.44 8.21 -13.03
N GLU A 43 8.38 8.97 -13.61
CA GLU A 43 8.82 8.83 -15.01
C GLU A 43 10.02 7.88 -15.15
N ALA A 44 10.67 7.52 -14.04
CA ALA A 44 11.81 6.61 -14.03
C ALA A 44 11.45 5.20 -14.52
N ASP A 45 12.41 4.56 -15.21
CA ASP A 45 12.29 3.16 -15.62
C ASP A 45 12.08 2.24 -14.40
N GLY A 46 11.02 1.44 -14.43
CA GLY A 46 10.65 0.54 -13.33
C GLY A 46 9.65 1.13 -12.33
N SER A 47 9.16 2.36 -12.56
CA SER A 47 8.08 2.94 -11.77
C SER A 47 6.74 2.23 -11.97
N ASP A 48 6.20 1.69 -10.88
CA ASP A 48 4.83 1.17 -10.85
C ASP A 48 3.82 2.32 -10.66
N LEU A 49 3.20 2.72 -11.76
CA LEU A 49 2.20 3.80 -11.81
C LEU A 49 0.84 3.42 -11.24
N ARG A 50 0.64 2.17 -10.82
CA ARG A 50 -0.58 1.78 -10.11
C ARG A 50 -0.60 2.42 -8.72
N SER A 51 -1.79 2.45 -8.11
CA SER A 51 -1.96 2.76 -6.70
C SER A 51 -2.49 1.55 -5.94
N THR A 52 -2.23 1.53 -4.64
CA THR A 52 -2.77 0.54 -3.72
C THR A 52 -3.65 1.24 -2.70
N ALA A 53 -4.86 0.73 -2.49
CA ALA A 53 -5.75 1.15 -1.42
C ALA A 53 -5.38 0.42 -0.12
N PHE A 54 -4.76 1.14 0.82
CA PHE A 54 -4.50 0.65 2.17
C PHE A 54 -5.77 0.82 3.00
N LEU A 55 -6.52 -0.26 3.18
CA LEU A 55 -7.70 -0.26 4.05
C LEU A 55 -7.30 -0.06 5.51
N GLN A 56 -8.27 0.30 6.35
CA GLN A 56 -8.07 0.60 7.77
C GLN A 56 -7.10 -0.36 8.51
N PRO A 57 -7.20 -1.71 8.41
CA PRO A 57 -6.26 -2.60 9.11
C PRO A 57 -4.82 -2.51 8.62
N ALA A 58 -4.62 -2.24 7.33
CA ALA A 58 -3.28 -2.06 6.76
C ALA A 58 -2.68 -0.72 7.21
N ARG A 59 -3.50 0.34 7.30
CA ARG A 59 -3.08 1.62 7.89
C ARG A 59 -2.67 1.44 9.35
N GLU A 60 -3.48 0.75 10.15
CA GLU A 60 -3.18 0.48 11.57
C GLU A 60 -1.85 -0.26 11.73
N LEU A 61 -1.61 -1.30 10.92
CA LEU A 61 -0.31 -1.99 10.90
C LEU A 61 0.85 -1.04 10.57
N LEU A 62 0.70 -0.18 9.57
CA LEU A 62 1.73 0.79 9.20
C LEU A 62 1.95 1.85 10.28
N GLU A 63 0.91 2.21 11.03
CA GLU A 63 0.97 3.18 12.14
C GLU A 63 1.65 2.58 13.36
N ASP A 64 1.30 1.35 13.75
CA ASP A 64 1.98 0.59 14.80
C ASP A 64 3.45 0.32 14.44
N ALA A 65 3.70 0.03 13.15
CA ALA A 65 5.04 -0.08 12.60
C ALA A 65 5.69 1.29 12.35
N GLY A 66 5.11 2.42 12.78
CA GLY A 66 5.59 3.80 12.63
C GLY A 66 6.14 4.15 11.25
N LEU A 67 5.50 3.62 10.21
CA LEU A 67 5.72 3.89 8.80
C LEU A 67 4.67 4.84 8.23
N TRP A 68 3.53 5.00 8.92
CA TRP A 68 2.41 5.77 8.40
C TRP A 68 2.71 7.27 8.25
N ASP A 69 3.44 7.87 9.19
CA ASP A 69 3.70 9.32 9.20
C ASP A 69 4.36 9.84 7.92
N GLN A 70 5.25 9.06 7.31
CA GLN A 70 5.89 9.40 6.04
C GLN A 70 5.00 9.18 4.82
N LEU A 71 4.01 8.28 4.92
CA LEU A 71 3.08 7.96 3.84
C LEU A 71 1.86 8.90 3.83
N ALA A 72 1.40 9.32 5.01
CA ALA A 72 0.17 10.10 5.19
C ALA A 72 0.08 11.38 4.32
N PRO A 73 1.15 12.16 4.10
CA PRO A 73 1.09 13.35 3.23
C PRO A 73 0.78 13.04 1.76
N HIS A 74 0.97 11.79 1.32
CA HIS A 74 0.77 11.35 -0.06
C HIS A 74 -0.50 10.51 -0.23
N ALA A 75 -1.23 10.27 0.85
CA ALA A 75 -2.36 9.39 0.92
C ALA A 75 -3.67 10.11 0.51
N THR A 76 -4.42 9.53 -0.43
CA THR A 76 -5.74 10.03 -0.83
C THR A 76 -6.84 9.19 -0.16
N PRO A 77 -7.72 9.78 0.67
CA PRO A 77 -8.76 9.03 1.37
C PRO A 77 -9.82 8.45 0.41
N LEU A 78 -10.25 7.22 0.69
CA LEU A 78 -11.36 6.54 0.02
C LEU A 78 -12.63 6.64 0.88
N GLU A 79 -13.41 7.69 0.66
CA GLU A 79 -14.60 7.99 1.46
C GLU A 79 -15.87 7.31 0.95
N THR A 80 -15.94 7.03 -0.35
CA THR A 80 -17.10 6.41 -1.00
C THR A 80 -16.65 5.25 -1.89
N LEU A 81 -17.34 4.12 -1.78
CA LEU A 81 -17.19 2.97 -2.66
C LEU A 81 -18.52 2.73 -3.37
N SER A 82 -18.51 2.76 -4.70
CA SER A 82 -19.70 2.52 -5.53
C SER A 82 -19.55 1.25 -6.36
N VAL A 83 -20.59 0.42 -6.36
CA VAL A 83 -20.73 -0.72 -7.26
C VAL A 83 -21.84 -0.40 -8.26
N ILE A 84 -21.49 -0.39 -9.54
CA ILE A 84 -22.39 0.01 -10.63
C ILE A 84 -22.62 -1.19 -11.56
N ASP A 85 -23.88 -1.56 -11.76
CA ASP A 85 -24.28 -2.51 -12.80
C ASP A 85 -24.25 -1.82 -14.17
N CYS A 86 -23.33 -2.26 -15.02
CA CYS A 86 -23.19 -1.81 -16.41
C CYS A 86 -23.56 -2.89 -17.44
N THR A 87 -24.30 -3.92 -17.03
CA THR A 87 -24.70 -5.02 -17.92
C THR A 87 -25.55 -4.51 -19.09
N GLY A 88 -25.17 -4.84 -20.32
CA GLY A 88 -25.88 -4.44 -21.54
C GLY A 88 -24.92 -4.24 -22.72
N ASP A 89 -25.49 -3.98 -23.90
CA ASP A 89 -24.74 -3.57 -25.10
C ASP A 89 -25.48 -2.41 -25.80
N PRO A 90 -24.92 -1.19 -25.85
CA PRO A 90 -23.64 -0.79 -25.24
C PRO A 90 -23.72 -0.78 -23.69
N PRO A 91 -22.57 -0.91 -22.99
CA PRO A 91 -22.54 -0.83 -21.53
C PRO A 91 -22.96 0.57 -21.06
N ALA A 92 -23.94 0.62 -20.15
CA ALA A 92 -24.45 1.85 -19.56
C ALA A 92 -24.81 1.63 -18.08
N PRO A 93 -24.63 2.63 -17.19
CA PRO A 93 -25.04 2.51 -15.79
C PRO A 93 -26.54 2.26 -15.64
N ARG A 94 -26.92 1.23 -14.87
CA ARG A 94 -28.32 0.85 -14.64
C ARG A 94 -28.73 0.96 -13.19
N THR A 95 -27.94 0.37 -12.30
CA THR A 95 -28.16 0.43 -10.86
C THR A 95 -26.84 0.71 -10.18
N GLU A 96 -26.86 1.55 -9.16
CA GLU A 96 -25.70 1.87 -8.32
C GLU A 96 -26.02 1.56 -6.86
N ARG A 97 -25.05 0.95 -6.17
CA ARG A 97 -24.99 0.91 -4.72
C ARG A 97 -23.74 1.63 -4.26
N ALA A 98 -23.92 2.76 -3.57
CA ALA A 98 -22.85 3.49 -2.91
C ALA A 98 -22.80 3.16 -1.43
N PHE A 99 -21.59 3.07 -0.88
CA PHE A 99 -21.28 2.91 0.54
C PHE A 99 -20.42 4.11 0.96
N ARG A 100 -20.73 4.74 2.10
CA ARG A 100 -19.92 5.84 2.65
C ARG A 100 -19.19 5.40 3.91
N SER A 101 -17.94 5.82 4.07
CA SER A 101 -17.16 5.53 5.28
C SER A 101 -17.84 6.07 6.55
N SER A 102 -18.56 7.19 6.42
CA SER A 102 -19.37 7.79 7.48
C SER A 102 -20.45 6.86 8.03
N ASP A 103 -20.95 5.92 7.22
CA ASP A 103 -21.97 4.95 7.66
C ASP A 103 -21.39 3.96 8.69
N LEU A 104 -20.06 3.80 8.70
CA LEU A 104 -19.30 3.02 9.69
C LEU A 104 -18.69 3.90 10.81
N GLY A 105 -18.97 5.21 10.81
CA GLY A 105 -18.35 6.16 11.73
C GLY A 105 -16.85 6.39 11.51
N ALA A 106 -16.32 6.00 10.36
CA ALA A 106 -14.91 6.13 10.00
C ALA A 106 -14.68 7.31 9.04
N PRO A 107 -13.51 7.98 9.08
CA PRO A 107 -13.21 9.06 8.15
C PRO A 107 -13.07 8.58 6.69
N ALA A 108 -12.51 7.39 6.48
CA ALA A 108 -12.34 6.75 5.18
C ALA A 108 -12.37 5.22 5.32
N PHE A 109 -12.67 4.49 4.24
CA PHE A 109 -12.48 3.04 4.19
C PHE A 109 -10.99 2.65 4.14
N GLY A 110 -10.20 3.53 3.54
CA GLY A 110 -8.78 3.34 3.32
C GLY A 110 -8.16 4.54 2.63
N TRP A 111 -6.90 4.40 2.25
CA TRP A 111 -6.13 5.45 1.61
C TRP A 111 -5.36 4.92 0.40
N ASN A 112 -5.52 5.56 -0.75
CA ASN A 112 -4.76 5.25 -1.95
C ASN A 112 -3.39 5.92 -1.89
N LEU A 113 -2.35 5.13 -2.19
CA LEU A 113 -0.98 5.60 -2.33
C LEU A 113 -0.40 5.10 -3.66
N PRO A 114 0.37 5.93 -4.39
CA PRO A 114 1.11 5.48 -5.57
C PRO A 114 2.14 4.41 -5.20
N ASN A 115 2.20 3.32 -5.97
CA ASN A 115 3.05 2.17 -5.63
C ASN A 115 4.54 2.51 -5.69
N TRP A 116 4.97 3.21 -6.75
CA TRP A 116 6.37 3.64 -6.90
C TRP A 116 6.82 4.49 -5.69
N LEU A 117 5.99 5.45 -5.26
CA LEU A 117 6.29 6.36 -4.16
C LEU A 117 6.30 5.63 -2.82
N THR A 118 5.31 4.75 -2.59
CA THR A 118 5.26 3.90 -1.39
C THR A 118 6.52 3.07 -1.28
N ARG A 119 6.94 2.44 -2.38
CA ARG A 119 8.18 1.64 -2.41
C ARG A 119 9.41 2.50 -2.07
N LYS A 120 9.51 3.70 -2.63
CA LYS A 120 10.60 4.66 -2.36
C LYS A 120 10.65 5.13 -0.90
N LEU A 121 9.50 5.37 -0.27
CA LEU A 121 9.44 5.84 1.12
C LEU A 121 9.68 4.71 2.13
N LEU A 122 9.51 3.45 1.73
CA LEU A 122 9.75 2.29 2.59
C LEU A 122 11.15 1.67 2.45
N THR A 123 12.04 2.29 1.68
CA THR A 123 13.45 1.89 1.54
C THR A 123 14.36 2.89 2.23
#